data_AF-A0A967I853-F1
#
_entry.id   AF-A0A967I853-F1
#
_cell.length_a   1.000
_cell.length_b   1.000
_cell.length_c   1.000
_cell.angle_alpha   90.00
_cell.angle_beta   90.00
_cell.angle_gamma   90.00
#
_symmetry.space_group_name_H-M   'P 1'
#
loop_
_entity.id
_entity.type
_entity.pdbx_description
1 polymer ?
#
loop_
_entity_poly.entity_id
_entity_poly.type
_entity_poly.pdbx_seq_one_letter_code
_entity_poly.pdbx_strand_id
1 'polypeptide(L)'
;HWTGNLQGLWIDAKGNLREDWDAAGNPIPDGSLDLGVDPIVTFFYDDTSGETTFQRRAVAPTDIYGTGSSPTMHPLNELSPLWEAGTALASRDLIANERNIYTFVDSDGFIPFTEANGGKLKRYLDLADPALTGIYDYLDVDEDNRVTNLIRYISGIDSGFEGTTNVRNRTVNSKVWRLGDIVHSTPTPIGRPVDNYDLIYKDDTYAAFYRLHKNRETVVYTGANDGMLHAILAGTFNPGAPVTGDGASFTVDPLKYDPLGPGDEIWAYIPQSLLPHLKWLADPSYIDGNHVYYVDLKPRIFDARIYEGATDSAHPLHDIWTSQMNATDRTLRANGWSTVLVGGMRFGGGSITVTADWDTATAGNEDREFTGSYFAIDITDPQNPIFLWEQSYNGLGYTTSFPAVVKVEDRVIT
;
A
#
# COMPACT_ATOMS: atom_id res chain seq x y z
N HIS A 1 -17.59 -6.62 9.22
CA HIS A 1 -17.03 -6.11 7.94
C HIS A 1 -15.52 -6.22 8.03
N TRP A 2 -14.85 -6.81 7.03
CA TRP A 2 -13.39 -6.87 6.97
C TRP A 2 -12.86 -5.53 6.43
N THR A 3 -12.54 -4.60 7.34
CA THR A 3 -12.09 -3.24 7.07
C THR A 3 -10.71 -3.01 7.66
N GLY A 4 -9.88 -2.22 6.98
CA GLY A 4 -8.54 -1.86 7.45
C GLY A 4 -8.50 -0.53 8.17
N ASN A 5 -7.67 -0.48 9.21
CA ASN A 5 -7.26 0.74 9.89
C ASN A 5 -5.75 0.84 9.86
N LEU A 6 -5.24 2.01 9.46
CA LEU A 6 -3.81 2.32 9.50
C LEU A 6 -3.65 3.73 10.05
N GLN A 7 -2.96 3.82 11.19
CA GLN A 7 -2.90 5.04 12.00
C GLN A 7 -1.46 5.51 12.19
N GLY A 8 -1.28 6.82 12.14
CA GLY A 8 -0.07 7.49 12.63
C GLY A 8 -0.25 7.94 14.07
N LEU A 9 0.65 7.54 14.98
CA LEU A 9 0.70 8.06 16.35
C LEU A 9 2.06 8.70 16.61
N TRP A 10 2.06 9.67 17.52
CA TRP A 10 3.29 10.28 17.98
C TRP A 10 4.02 9.37 18.95
N ILE A 11 5.36 9.44 18.93
CA ILE A 11 6.22 8.85 19.95
C ILE A 11 7.02 10.00 20.56
N ASP A 12 6.81 10.29 21.83
CA ASP A 12 7.56 11.34 22.51
C ASP A 12 8.99 10.91 22.86
N ALA A 13 9.81 11.84 23.35
CA ALA A 13 11.20 11.59 23.72
C ALA A 13 11.39 10.57 24.87
N LYS A 14 10.31 10.13 25.53
CA LYS A 14 10.31 9.07 26.56
C LYS A 14 9.78 7.73 26.03
N GLY A 15 9.38 7.67 24.77
CA GLY A 15 8.81 6.48 24.15
C GLY A 15 7.32 6.29 24.44
N ASN A 16 6.62 7.32 24.94
CA ASN A 16 5.17 7.23 25.11
C ASN A 16 4.48 7.46 23.77
N LEU A 17 3.46 6.65 23.49
CA LEU A 17 2.53 6.90 22.39
C LEU A 17 1.60 8.05 22.75
N ARG A 18 1.31 8.93 21.79
CA ARG A 18 0.39 10.05 21.98
C ARG A 18 -0.58 10.19 20.82
N GLU A 19 -1.77 10.67 21.17
CA GLU A 19 -2.76 11.17 20.21
C GLU A 19 -2.34 12.52 19.65
N ASP A 20 -3.16 13.04 18.74
CA ASP A 20 -3.03 14.37 18.13
C ASP A 20 -4.34 15.13 18.37
N TRP A 21 -4.30 16.12 19.25
CA TRP A 21 -5.42 16.93 19.72
C TRP A 21 -5.12 18.41 19.49
N ASP A 22 -6.04 19.16 18.87
CA ASP A 22 -5.90 20.60 18.65
C ASP A 22 -5.97 21.43 19.94
N ALA A 23 -6.59 20.88 20.98
CA ALA A 23 -6.76 21.49 22.29
C ALA A 23 -7.10 20.44 23.36
N ALA A 24 -6.78 20.75 24.62
CA ALA A 24 -7.09 19.86 25.74
C ALA A 24 -8.59 19.56 25.84
N GLY A 25 -8.95 18.29 25.69
CA GLY A 25 -10.34 17.80 25.69
C GLY A 25 -11.02 17.81 24.33
N ASN A 26 -10.31 18.18 23.26
CA ASN A 26 -10.83 18.20 21.89
C ASN A 26 -10.00 17.24 20.99
N PRO A 27 -10.50 16.02 20.73
CA PRO A 27 -9.79 15.00 19.96
C PRO A 27 -9.91 15.24 18.45
N ILE A 28 -9.51 16.43 18.00
CA ILE A 28 -9.40 16.78 16.58
C ILE A 28 -7.90 16.86 16.25
N PRO A 29 -7.38 16.05 15.32
CA PRO A 29 -5.98 16.13 14.90
C PRO A 29 -5.63 17.47 14.25
N ASP A 30 -4.49 18.06 14.62
CA ASP A 30 -3.97 19.32 14.07
C ASP A 30 -2.62 19.15 13.36
N GLY A 31 -2.04 17.95 13.39
CA GLY A 31 -0.78 17.64 12.71
C GLY A 31 0.47 17.94 13.52
N SER A 32 0.35 18.34 14.79
CA SER A 32 1.44 18.88 15.61
C SER A 32 1.45 18.29 17.01
N LEU A 33 2.59 17.71 17.40
CA LEU A 33 2.80 17.22 18.76
C LEU A 33 2.88 18.39 19.76
N ASP A 34 1.91 18.52 20.67
CA ASP A 34 1.95 19.39 21.84
C ASP A 34 1.92 18.53 23.11
N LEU A 35 3.05 18.49 23.83
CA LEU A 35 3.18 17.63 25.00
C LEU A 35 2.24 17.99 26.17
N GLY A 36 1.71 19.21 26.19
CA GLY A 36 0.76 19.72 27.17
C GLY A 36 -0.71 19.53 26.77
N VAL A 37 -0.99 19.11 25.55
CA VAL A 37 -2.34 18.90 25.00
C VAL A 37 -2.57 17.43 24.65
N ASP A 38 -1.60 16.81 23.98
CA ASP A 38 -1.70 15.46 23.42
C ASP A 38 -1.58 14.37 24.50
N PRO A 39 -2.68 13.65 24.79
CA PRO A 39 -2.68 12.66 25.84
C PRO A 39 -1.82 11.44 25.49
N ILE A 40 -1.32 10.80 26.53
CA ILE A 40 -0.56 9.54 26.41
C ILE A 40 -1.53 8.37 26.25
N VAL A 41 -1.21 7.47 25.33
CA VAL A 41 -2.00 6.27 25.02
C VAL A 41 -1.25 5.02 25.42
N THR A 42 -1.99 4.03 25.94
CA THR A 42 -1.49 2.68 26.15
C THR A 42 -2.54 1.67 25.73
N PHE A 43 -2.20 0.79 24.79
CA PHE A 43 -3.09 -0.27 24.32
C PHE A 43 -3.09 -1.45 25.28
N PHE A 44 -4.25 -2.09 25.42
CA PHE A 44 -4.39 -3.31 26.18
C PHE A 44 -5.51 -4.17 25.58
N TYR A 45 -5.40 -5.48 25.79
CA TYR A 45 -6.42 -6.43 25.43
C TYR A 45 -7.27 -6.72 26.68
N ASP A 46 -8.59 -6.53 26.57
CA ASP A 46 -9.51 -6.90 27.63
C ASP A 46 -9.97 -8.34 27.43
N ASP A 47 -9.41 -9.26 28.22
CA ASP A 47 -9.77 -10.68 28.20
C ASP A 47 -11.25 -10.95 28.48
N THR A 48 -11.97 -10.01 29.11
CA THR A 48 -13.38 -10.17 29.46
C THR A 48 -14.30 -9.93 28.27
N SER A 49 -14.06 -8.84 27.53
CA SER A 49 -14.82 -8.49 26.32
C SER A 49 -14.27 -9.19 25.07
N GLY A 50 -13.01 -9.60 25.09
CA GLY A 50 -12.29 -10.08 23.91
C GLY A 50 -11.91 -8.96 22.94
N GLU A 51 -11.93 -7.71 23.40
CA GLU A 51 -11.66 -6.53 22.58
C GLU A 51 -10.34 -5.86 22.96
N THR A 52 -9.64 -5.34 21.95
CA THR A 52 -8.52 -4.42 22.18
C THR A 52 -9.09 -3.03 22.43
N THR A 53 -8.64 -2.39 23.50
CA THR A 53 -9.04 -1.04 23.89
C THR A 53 -7.79 -0.25 24.31
N PHE A 54 -7.94 1.04 24.61
CA PHE A 54 -6.79 1.87 24.98
C PHE A 54 -7.07 2.78 26.17
N GLN A 55 -6.02 3.02 26.96
CA GLN A 55 -6.03 3.91 28.09
C GLN A 55 -5.53 5.27 27.64
N ARG A 56 -6.33 6.30 27.89
CA ARG A 56 -5.98 7.69 27.67
C ARG A 56 -5.57 8.32 28.98
N ARG A 57 -4.37 8.89 29.02
CA ARG A 57 -3.86 9.67 30.15
C ARG A 57 -3.77 11.14 29.74
N ALA A 58 -4.68 11.94 30.27
CA ALA A 58 -4.68 13.39 30.02
C ALA A 58 -3.40 14.04 30.53
N VAL A 59 -2.91 15.03 29.79
CA VAL A 59 -1.73 15.83 30.11
C VAL A 59 -2.13 17.30 30.27
N ALA A 60 -1.21 18.11 30.75
CA ALA A 60 -1.37 19.57 30.83
C ALA A 60 -0.01 20.24 30.62
N PRO A 61 0.05 21.54 30.26
CA PRO A 61 1.33 22.24 30.13
C PRO A 61 2.20 22.20 31.39
N THR A 62 1.59 22.08 32.57
CA THR A 62 2.30 21.94 33.86
C THR A 62 2.64 20.48 34.23
N ASP A 63 2.06 19.50 33.54
CA ASP A 63 2.25 18.05 33.77
C ASP A 63 2.15 17.30 32.43
N ILE A 64 3.17 17.48 31.59
CA ILE A 64 3.23 16.93 30.23
C ILE A 64 3.28 15.39 30.16
N TYR A 65 3.39 14.72 31.31
CA TYR A 65 3.38 13.27 31.43
C TYR A 65 2.15 12.73 32.17
N GLY A 66 1.22 13.61 32.56
CA GLY A 66 -0.02 13.21 33.25
C GLY A 66 0.25 12.41 34.53
N THR A 67 1.29 12.75 35.28
CA THR A 67 1.64 12.06 36.52
C THR A 67 0.56 12.20 37.59
N GLY A 68 -0.18 13.33 37.57
CA GLY A 68 -1.33 13.58 38.43
C GLY A 68 -2.66 13.05 37.89
N SER A 69 -2.71 12.57 36.65
CA SER A 69 -3.96 12.09 36.02
C SER A 69 -4.11 10.57 36.12
N SER A 70 -5.36 10.14 36.30
CA SER A 70 -5.73 8.71 36.23
C SER A 70 -6.14 8.37 34.81
N PRO A 71 -5.58 7.30 34.20
CA PRO A 71 -5.98 6.91 32.85
C PRO A 71 -7.44 6.48 32.77
N THR A 72 -8.11 6.81 31.66
CA THR A 72 -9.49 6.38 31.35
C THR A 72 -9.49 5.40 30.19
N MET A 73 -10.43 4.47 30.19
CA MET A 73 -10.54 3.38 29.22
C MET A 73 -11.43 3.81 28.06
N HIS A 74 -10.99 3.59 26.82
CA HIS A 74 -11.70 3.98 25.61
C HIS A 74 -11.67 2.85 24.55
N PRO A 75 -12.74 2.71 23.76
CA PRO A 75 -12.74 1.84 22.59
C PRO A 75 -11.85 2.41 21.47
N LEU A 76 -11.27 1.55 20.63
CA LEU A 76 -10.31 1.97 19.58
C LEU A 76 -10.86 2.99 18.58
N ASN A 77 -12.18 3.02 18.36
CA ASN A 77 -12.82 4.00 17.47
C ASN A 77 -12.88 5.42 18.04
N GLU A 78 -12.53 5.63 19.32
CA GLU A 78 -12.37 6.94 19.94
C GLU A 78 -10.92 7.47 19.91
N LEU A 79 -10.00 6.72 19.30
CA LEU A 79 -8.61 7.15 19.16
C LEU A 79 -8.51 8.33 18.17
N SER A 80 -7.73 9.34 18.52
CA SER A 80 -7.41 10.51 17.69
C SER A 80 -5.95 10.42 17.21
N PRO A 81 -5.68 9.65 16.14
CA PRO A 81 -4.35 9.57 15.56
C PRO A 81 -4.03 10.84 14.76
N LEU A 82 -2.74 11.06 14.48
CA LEU A 82 -2.24 12.09 13.57
C LEU A 82 -2.93 12.03 12.20
N TRP A 83 -3.13 10.81 11.70
CA TRP A 83 -3.90 10.53 10.49
C TRP A 83 -4.42 9.09 10.54
N GLU A 84 -5.51 8.80 9.82
CA GLU A 84 -6.08 7.45 9.70
C GLU A 84 -6.44 7.14 8.25
N ALA A 85 -5.68 6.25 7.63
CA ALA A 85 -5.74 6.02 6.18
C ALA A 85 -7.05 5.35 5.75
N GLY A 86 -7.66 4.51 6.59
CA GLY A 86 -8.94 3.87 6.28
C GLY A 86 -10.06 4.88 6.12
N THR A 87 -10.16 5.83 7.05
CA THR A 87 -11.14 6.93 7.06
C THR A 87 -10.84 7.94 5.97
N ALA A 88 -9.57 8.27 5.73
CA ALA A 88 -9.17 9.14 4.64
C ALA A 88 -9.61 8.55 3.30
N LEU A 89 -9.28 7.28 3.04
CA LEU A 89 -9.68 6.59 1.81
C LEU A 89 -11.19 6.37 1.72
N ALA A 90 -11.88 6.12 2.84
CA ALA A 90 -13.35 6.02 2.86
C ALA A 90 -14.05 7.36 2.58
N SER A 91 -13.42 8.48 2.95
CA SER A 91 -13.95 9.84 2.75
C SER A 91 -13.51 10.48 1.42
N ARG A 92 -12.57 9.85 0.70
CA ARG A 92 -12.07 10.33 -0.60
C ARG A 92 -13.20 10.52 -1.61
N ASP A 93 -13.21 11.69 -2.24
CA ASP A 93 -14.07 11.97 -3.39
C ASP A 93 -13.48 11.33 -4.64
N LEU A 94 -14.05 10.18 -5.05
CA LEU A 94 -13.60 9.45 -6.22
C LEU A 94 -13.95 10.14 -7.55
N ILE A 95 -14.75 11.20 -7.56
CA ILE A 95 -15.03 11.95 -8.80
C ILE A 95 -13.93 12.99 -9.04
N ALA A 96 -13.54 13.72 -7.99
CA ALA A 96 -12.51 14.75 -8.09
C ALA A 96 -11.09 14.19 -7.97
N ASN A 97 -10.92 13.10 -7.23
CA ASN A 97 -9.63 12.50 -6.90
C ASN A 97 -9.75 10.97 -6.95
N GLU A 98 -9.81 10.42 -8.15
CA GLU A 98 -9.80 8.98 -8.39
C GLU A 98 -8.58 8.30 -7.76
N ARG A 99 -8.69 7.00 -7.45
CA ARG A 99 -7.57 6.21 -6.94
C ARG A 99 -6.64 5.82 -8.09
N ASN A 100 -5.33 5.95 -7.88
CA ASN A 100 -4.32 5.45 -8.80
C ASN A 100 -3.99 3.99 -8.45
N ILE A 101 -4.68 3.04 -9.07
CA ILE A 101 -4.43 1.61 -8.88
C ILE A 101 -3.68 1.10 -10.11
N TYR A 102 -2.57 0.41 -9.89
CA TYR A 102 -1.76 -0.19 -10.95
C TYR A 102 -1.76 -1.71 -10.84
N THR A 103 -1.49 -2.36 -11.96
CA THR A 103 -1.21 -3.80 -12.02
C THR A 103 -0.17 -4.07 -13.11
N PHE A 104 0.33 -5.30 -13.14
CA PHE A 104 1.21 -5.78 -14.19
C PHE A 104 0.50 -6.89 -14.97
N VAL A 105 0.51 -6.80 -16.31
CA VAL A 105 -0.02 -7.87 -17.17
C VAL A 105 0.89 -8.13 -18.37
N ASP A 106 1.81 -9.09 -18.23
CA ASP A 106 2.73 -9.60 -19.25
C ASP A 106 3.06 -8.62 -20.39
N SER A 107 2.41 -8.80 -21.55
CA SER A 107 2.66 -8.08 -22.80
C SER A 107 2.33 -6.60 -22.74
N ASP A 108 1.40 -6.19 -21.87
CA ASP A 108 1.01 -4.79 -21.70
C ASP A 108 1.82 -4.09 -20.60
N GLY A 109 2.58 -4.85 -19.81
CA GLY A 109 3.46 -4.32 -18.77
C GLY A 109 2.69 -3.71 -17.59
N PHE A 110 3.25 -2.64 -17.03
CA PHE A 110 2.69 -1.92 -15.89
C PHE A 110 1.61 -0.94 -16.36
N ILE A 111 0.36 -1.21 -16.02
CA ILE A 111 -0.80 -0.47 -16.50
C ILE A 111 -1.73 -0.04 -15.36
N PRO A 112 -2.51 1.04 -15.53
CA PRO A 112 -3.59 1.37 -14.60
C PRO A 112 -4.68 0.28 -14.58
N PHE A 113 -5.15 -0.08 -13.39
CA PHE A 113 -6.30 -0.96 -13.20
C PHE A 113 -7.60 -0.14 -13.32
N THR A 114 -8.06 0.05 -14.55
CA THR A 114 -9.23 0.90 -14.87
C THR A 114 -10.12 0.26 -15.92
N GLU A 115 -11.36 0.74 -16.04
CA GLU A 115 -12.33 0.25 -17.03
C GLU A 115 -11.79 0.38 -18.47
N ALA A 116 -10.99 1.43 -18.74
CA ALA A 116 -10.33 1.63 -20.04
C ALA A 116 -9.37 0.49 -20.42
N ASN A 117 -8.78 -0.18 -19.43
CA ASN A 117 -7.94 -1.36 -19.63
C ASN A 117 -8.71 -2.68 -19.46
N GLY A 118 -10.04 -2.65 -19.33
CA GLY A 118 -10.88 -3.83 -19.10
C GLY A 118 -10.67 -4.94 -20.13
N GLY A 119 -10.49 -4.61 -21.42
CA GLY A 119 -10.20 -5.61 -22.46
C GLY A 119 -8.85 -6.32 -22.28
N LYS A 120 -7.86 -5.66 -21.68
CA LYS A 120 -6.55 -6.26 -21.34
C LYS A 120 -6.65 -7.10 -20.07
N LEU A 121 -7.38 -6.60 -19.07
CA LEU A 121 -7.57 -7.23 -17.77
C LEU A 121 -8.49 -8.46 -17.81
N LYS A 122 -9.48 -8.48 -18.72
CA LYS A 122 -10.51 -9.51 -18.85
C LYS A 122 -9.97 -10.93 -18.73
N ARG A 123 -8.89 -11.25 -19.46
CA ARG A 123 -8.27 -12.59 -19.46
C ARG A 123 -7.60 -12.99 -18.14
N TYR A 124 -7.29 -12.03 -17.28
CA TYR A 124 -6.65 -12.24 -15.97
C TYR A 124 -7.65 -12.28 -14.81
N LEU A 125 -8.89 -11.83 -15.00
CA LEU A 125 -9.89 -11.76 -13.91
C LEU A 125 -10.64 -13.08 -13.70
N ASP A 126 -10.51 -14.03 -14.63
CA ASP A 126 -11.15 -15.36 -14.54
C ASP A 126 -12.67 -15.27 -14.30
N LEU A 127 -13.31 -14.47 -15.17
CA LEU A 127 -14.76 -14.20 -15.18
C LEU A 127 -15.46 -14.77 -16.41
N ALA A 128 -14.70 -15.36 -17.34
CA ALA A 128 -15.20 -16.05 -18.51
C ALA A 128 -15.88 -17.34 -18.08
N ASP A 129 -17.13 -17.55 -18.49
CA ASP A 129 -17.75 -18.85 -18.25
C ASP A 129 -18.77 -19.27 -19.34
N PRO A 130 -18.40 -20.25 -20.18
CA PRO A 130 -19.34 -20.95 -21.08
C PRO A 130 -20.04 -22.18 -20.45
N ALA A 131 -19.65 -22.64 -19.26
CA ALA A 131 -19.99 -23.96 -18.70
C ALA A 131 -20.67 -23.96 -17.31
N LEU A 132 -20.59 -22.90 -16.49
CA LEU A 132 -21.25 -22.81 -15.17
C LEU A 132 -22.08 -21.52 -15.06
N THR A 133 -23.24 -21.51 -15.71
CA THR A 133 -24.26 -20.47 -15.53
C THR A 133 -24.53 -20.24 -14.03
N GLY A 134 -24.36 -19.00 -13.55
CA GLY A 134 -24.79 -18.62 -12.20
C GLY A 134 -23.70 -18.22 -11.21
N ILE A 135 -22.43 -18.63 -11.41
CA ILE A 135 -21.40 -18.47 -10.36
C ILE A 135 -21.06 -16.98 -10.11
N TYR A 136 -20.95 -16.19 -11.18
CA TYR A 136 -20.59 -14.78 -11.12
C TYR A 136 -21.76 -13.83 -11.38
N ASP A 137 -23.00 -14.33 -11.30
CA ASP A 137 -24.22 -13.53 -11.53
C ASP A 137 -24.40 -12.41 -10.50
N TYR A 138 -23.68 -12.48 -9.37
CA TYR A 138 -23.59 -11.38 -8.41
C TYR A 138 -22.86 -10.15 -8.96
N LEU A 139 -22.00 -10.33 -9.98
CA LEU A 139 -21.33 -9.26 -10.72
C LEU A 139 -22.10 -8.83 -11.96
N ASP A 140 -22.65 -9.76 -12.73
CA ASP A 140 -23.70 -9.60 -13.77
C ASP A 140 -23.82 -10.92 -14.56
N VAL A 141 -24.88 -11.09 -15.35
CA VAL A 141 -25.02 -12.25 -16.26
C VAL A 141 -24.16 -12.14 -17.52
N ASP A 142 -23.79 -10.94 -17.95
CA ASP A 142 -22.90 -10.69 -19.10
C ASP A 142 -21.44 -10.55 -18.65
N GLU A 143 -20.51 -11.20 -19.37
CA GLU A 143 -19.11 -11.23 -18.99
C GLU A 143 -18.43 -9.84 -19.02
N ASP A 144 -18.74 -9.02 -20.03
CA ASP A 144 -18.13 -7.68 -20.14
C ASP A 144 -18.65 -6.76 -19.01
N ASN A 145 -19.92 -6.91 -18.64
CA ASN A 145 -20.47 -6.26 -17.46
C ASN A 145 -19.80 -6.76 -16.17
N ARG A 146 -19.55 -8.07 -16.02
CA ARG A 146 -18.83 -8.60 -14.83
C ARG A 146 -17.44 -7.99 -14.69
N VAL A 147 -16.69 -7.90 -15.78
CA VAL A 147 -15.35 -7.29 -15.79
C VAL A 147 -15.44 -5.83 -15.36
N THR A 148 -16.36 -5.08 -15.97
CA THR A 148 -16.58 -3.66 -15.67
C THR A 148 -16.97 -3.46 -14.20
N ASN A 149 -17.92 -4.25 -13.71
CA ASN A 149 -18.43 -4.17 -12.35
C ASN A 149 -17.37 -4.59 -11.31
N LEU A 150 -16.56 -5.61 -11.60
CA LEU A 150 -15.45 -5.99 -10.73
C LEU A 150 -14.39 -4.88 -10.67
N ILE A 151 -14.03 -4.29 -11.81
CA ILE A 151 -13.08 -3.18 -11.83
C ILE A 151 -13.61 -2.00 -11.01
N ARG A 152 -14.88 -1.60 -11.20
CA ARG A 152 -15.54 -0.56 -10.39
C ARG A 152 -15.49 -0.89 -8.90
N TYR A 153 -15.82 -2.13 -8.53
CA TYR A 153 -15.82 -2.58 -7.15
C TYR A 153 -14.43 -2.48 -6.52
N ILE A 154 -13.39 -3.00 -7.18
CA ILE A 154 -12.01 -2.94 -6.67
C ILE A 154 -11.49 -1.50 -6.60
N SER A 155 -11.87 -0.65 -7.55
CA SER A 155 -11.58 0.79 -7.53
C SER A 155 -12.32 1.56 -6.43
N GLY A 156 -13.25 0.94 -5.72
CA GLY A 156 -13.93 1.50 -4.55
C GLY A 156 -15.28 2.16 -4.84
N ILE A 157 -15.90 1.81 -5.97
CA ILE A 157 -17.26 2.20 -6.35
C ILE A 157 -18.22 1.08 -5.92
N ASP A 158 -19.20 1.40 -5.07
CA ASP A 158 -20.20 0.45 -4.53
C ASP A 158 -21.64 0.74 -5.04
N SER A 159 -21.79 1.57 -6.08
CA SER A 159 -23.08 1.83 -6.72
C SER A 159 -22.92 2.20 -8.20
N GLY A 160 -24.00 2.20 -8.98
CA GLY A 160 -23.94 2.50 -10.42
C GLY A 160 -23.27 1.40 -11.25
N PHE A 161 -23.44 0.14 -10.84
CA PHE A 161 -23.02 -1.01 -11.63
C PHE A 161 -23.88 -1.20 -12.89
N GLU A 162 -23.29 -1.81 -13.91
CA GLU A 162 -24.03 -2.25 -15.10
C GLU A 162 -24.94 -3.42 -14.74
N GLY A 163 -26.14 -3.45 -15.33
CA GLY A 163 -27.06 -4.57 -15.19
C GLY A 163 -27.60 -4.78 -13.77
N THR A 164 -27.75 -6.05 -13.36
CA THR A 164 -28.26 -6.40 -12.02
C THR A 164 -27.15 -7.06 -11.22
N THR A 165 -26.74 -6.41 -10.13
CA THR A 165 -25.65 -6.89 -9.28
C THR A 165 -26.12 -7.12 -7.85
N ASN A 166 -25.41 -8.01 -7.16
CA ASN A 166 -25.56 -8.26 -5.74
C ASN A 166 -24.17 -8.43 -5.15
N VAL A 167 -23.38 -7.35 -5.09
CA VAL A 167 -22.02 -7.39 -4.56
C VAL A 167 -21.98 -7.22 -3.05
N ARG A 168 -20.91 -7.69 -2.41
CA ARG A 168 -20.64 -7.50 -0.97
C ARG A 168 -20.69 -6.03 -0.58
N ASN A 169 -21.53 -5.71 0.41
CA ASN A 169 -21.61 -4.37 1.00
C ASN A 169 -20.41 -4.06 1.92
N ARG A 170 -19.67 -2.99 1.61
CA ARG A 170 -18.57 -2.45 2.43
C ARG A 170 -18.90 -1.14 3.13
N THR A 171 -20.17 -0.73 3.12
CA THR A 171 -20.60 0.53 3.75
C THR A 171 -20.78 0.35 5.25
N VAL A 172 -20.07 1.16 6.04
CA VAL A 172 -20.21 1.25 7.49
C VAL A 172 -20.33 2.73 7.86
N ASN A 173 -21.32 3.09 8.68
CA ASN A 173 -21.61 4.48 9.07
C ASN A 173 -21.73 5.44 7.88
N SER A 174 -22.46 5.01 6.84
CA SER A 174 -22.69 5.76 5.59
C SER A 174 -21.43 6.08 4.77
N LYS A 175 -20.29 5.44 5.07
CA LYS A 175 -19.06 5.53 4.27
C LYS A 175 -18.69 4.16 3.73
N VAL A 176 -18.24 4.12 2.47
CA VAL A 176 -17.72 2.91 1.85
C VAL A 176 -16.28 2.72 2.32
N TRP A 177 -16.03 1.64 3.07
CA TRP A 177 -14.68 1.31 3.51
C TRP A 177 -13.94 0.56 2.40
N ARG A 178 -12.91 1.21 1.87
CA ARG A 178 -12.17 0.74 0.69
C ARG A 178 -10.87 0.03 1.04
N LEU A 179 -10.24 0.40 2.16
CA LEU A 179 -9.06 -0.26 2.68
C LEU A 179 -9.46 -1.59 3.32
N GLY A 180 -8.87 -2.68 2.84
CA GLY A 180 -9.02 -4.02 3.41
C GLY A 180 -8.29 -4.17 4.73
N ASP A 181 -8.65 -5.20 5.50
CA ASP A 181 -7.97 -5.52 6.75
C ASP A 181 -6.47 -5.81 6.51
N ILE A 182 -5.63 -5.30 7.41
CA ILE A 182 -4.19 -5.52 7.44
C ILE A 182 -3.93 -6.55 8.55
N VAL A 183 -3.54 -7.77 8.17
CA VAL A 183 -3.42 -8.89 9.14
C VAL A 183 -1.97 -9.11 9.56
N HIS A 184 -1.07 -9.33 8.59
CA HIS A 184 0.34 -9.62 8.85
C HIS A 184 1.28 -8.60 8.22
N SER A 185 0.86 -7.91 7.17
CA SER A 185 1.68 -6.89 6.51
C SER A 185 1.97 -5.73 7.47
N THR A 186 3.10 -5.79 8.16
CA THR A 186 3.54 -4.68 9.01
C THR A 186 3.81 -3.45 8.13
N PRO A 187 3.15 -2.31 8.39
CA PRO A 187 3.38 -1.09 7.63
C PRO A 187 4.84 -0.66 7.71
N THR A 188 5.43 -0.30 6.57
CA THR A 188 6.84 0.05 6.46
C THR A 188 6.98 1.51 6.00
N PRO A 189 7.31 2.44 6.90
CA PRO A 189 7.55 3.84 6.54
C PRO A 189 8.93 4.00 5.90
N ILE A 190 9.00 4.79 4.84
CA ILE A 190 10.25 5.20 4.18
C ILE A 190 10.17 6.69 3.85
N GLY A 191 11.18 7.44 4.31
CA GLY A 191 11.36 8.85 3.95
C GLY A 191 12.76 9.01 3.36
N ARG A 192 13.71 9.43 4.22
CA ARG A 192 15.13 9.45 3.88
C ARG A 192 15.67 8.06 3.48
N PRO A 193 16.70 7.99 2.62
CA PRO A 193 17.40 6.75 2.33
C PRO A 193 17.86 6.04 3.62
N VAL A 194 17.71 4.71 3.62
CA VAL A 194 17.79 3.88 4.84
C VAL A 194 19.17 3.31 5.06
N ASP A 195 19.91 3.14 3.98
CA ASP A 195 21.25 2.61 4.01
C ASP A 195 22.26 3.76 4.28
N ASN A 196 23.41 3.43 4.87
CA ASN A 196 24.44 4.42 5.21
C ASN A 196 25.75 4.04 4.49
N TYR A 197 25.65 3.68 3.19
CA TYR A 197 26.79 3.17 2.43
C TYR A 197 27.90 4.21 2.25
N ASP A 198 27.55 5.49 2.23
CA ASP A 198 28.50 6.61 2.26
C ASP A 198 29.32 6.64 3.55
N LEU A 199 28.70 6.35 4.70
CA LEU A 199 29.38 6.36 6.01
C LEU A 199 30.19 5.08 6.24
N ILE A 200 29.63 3.92 5.87
CA ILE A 200 30.20 2.59 6.17
C ILE A 200 31.28 2.23 5.15
N TYR A 201 31.03 2.47 3.86
CA TYR A 201 31.89 2.05 2.76
C TYR A 201 32.58 3.21 2.03
N LYS A 202 32.31 4.46 2.43
CA LYS A 202 32.84 5.67 1.75
C LYS A 202 32.46 5.73 0.27
N ASP A 203 31.25 5.29 -0.05
CA ASP A 203 30.72 5.36 -1.40
C ASP A 203 30.18 6.77 -1.70
N ASP A 204 30.98 7.58 -2.39
CA ASP A 204 30.60 8.93 -2.82
C ASP A 204 29.38 8.93 -3.77
N THR A 205 29.14 7.83 -4.49
CA THR A 205 27.99 7.73 -5.39
C THR A 205 26.69 7.61 -4.61
N TYR A 206 26.71 6.90 -3.47
CA TYR A 206 25.59 6.83 -2.54
C TYR A 206 25.38 8.15 -1.81
N ALA A 207 26.46 8.85 -1.42
CA ALA A 207 26.36 10.16 -0.79
C ALA A 207 25.59 11.18 -1.67
N ALA A 208 25.73 11.10 -2.99
CA ALA A 208 24.96 11.92 -3.92
C ALA A 208 23.46 11.56 -3.89
N PHE A 209 23.12 10.27 -3.89
CA PHE A 209 21.74 9.79 -3.77
C PHE A 209 21.12 10.20 -2.41
N TYR A 210 21.85 10.01 -1.32
CA TYR A 210 21.43 10.42 0.03
C TYR A 210 21.08 11.91 0.09
N ARG A 211 21.96 12.78 -0.44
CA ARG A 211 21.71 14.23 -0.45
C ARG A 211 20.45 14.64 -1.21
N LEU A 212 20.09 13.90 -2.26
CA LEU A 212 18.91 14.16 -3.07
C LEU A 212 17.61 13.78 -2.34
N HIS A 213 17.63 12.67 -1.59
CA HIS A 213 16.43 12.06 -1.01
C HIS A 213 16.31 12.21 0.52
N LYS A 214 17.29 12.78 1.21
CA LYS A 214 17.28 12.93 2.69
C LYS A 214 16.05 13.66 3.25
N ASN A 215 15.39 14.47 2.42
CA ASN A 215 14.21 15.25 2.77
C ASN A 215 12.95 14.78 2.00
N ARG A 216 12.99 13.59 1.38
CA ARG A 216 11.83 13.00 0.70
C ARG A 216 10.71 12.76 1.71
N GLU A 217 9.48 12.97 1.29
CA GLU A 217 8.31 12.75 2.12
C GLU A 217 8.24 11.31 2.59
N THR A 218 7.76 11.11 3.80
CA THR A 218 7.57 9.77 4.35
C THR A 218 6.33 9.16 3.74
N VAL A 219 6.48 7.99 3.13
CA VAL A 219 5.39 7.16 2.61
C VAL A 219 5.41 5.83 3.35
N VAL A 220 4.23 5.37 3.73
CA VAL A 220 4.02 4.10 4.42
C VAL A 220 3.49 3.08 3.42
N TYR A 221 4.22 1.99 3.26
CA TYR A 221 3.83 0.90 2.39
C TYR A 221 3.27 -0.27 3.20
N THR A 222 2.10 -0.77 2.82
CA THR A 222 1.50 -1.95 3.45
C THR A 222 0.62 -2.72 2.47
N GLY A 223 0.68 -4.05 2.52
CA GLY A 223 -0.32 -4.91 1.93
C GLY A 223 -1.62 -4.93 2.74
N ALA A 224 -2.74 -5.15 2.07
CA ALA A 224 -4.03 -5.40 2.67
C ALA A 224 -4.79 -6.54 1.96
N ASN A 225 -5.78 -7.11 2.66
CA ASN A 225 -6.65 -8.18 2.16
C ASN A 225 -7.78 -7.67 1.23
N ASP A 226 -7.58 -6.52 0.59
CA ASP A 226 -8.39 -6.03 -0.54
C ASP A 226 -7.72 -6.30 -1.89
N GLY A 227 -6.57 -6.98 -1.90
CA GLY A 227 -5.84 -7.32 -3.13
C GLY A 227 -4.57 -6.51 -3.36
N MET A 228 -4.31 -5.48 -2.53
CA MET A 228 -3.39 -4.41 -2.91
C MET A 228 -2.23 -4.21 -1.92
N LEU A 229 -1.10 -3.78 -2.47
CA LEU A 229 -0.12 -2.97 -1.74
C LEU A 229 -0.56 -1.50 -1.83
N HIS A 230 -0.66 -0.81 -0.71
CA HIS A 230 -0.99 0.61 -0.63
C HIS A 230 0.25 1.45 -0.32
N ALA A 231 0.35 2.60 -0.97
CA ALA A 231 1.32 3.65 -0.67
C ALA A 231 0.59 4.84 -0.02
N ILE A 232 0.75 5.01 1.30
CA ILE A 232 0.05 6.02 2.09
C ILE A 232 0.99 7.18 2.43
N LEU A 233 0.61 8.41 2.11
CA LEU A 233 1.39 9.60 2.40
C LEU A 233 1.34 9.92 3.89
N ALA A 234 2.47 9.92 4.59
CA ALA A 234 2.55 10.46 5.95
C ALA A 234 3.01 11.93 5.95
N GLY A 235 3.84 12.32 4.99
CA GLY A 235 4.38 13.67 4.84
C GLY A 235 5.82 13.83 5.32
N THR A 236 6.30 15.07 5.37
CA THR A 236 7.64 15.43 5.84
C THR A 236 7.62 15.69 7.34
N PHE A 237 8.43 14.95 8.09
CA PHE A 237 8.60 15.16 9.52
C PHE A 237 9.47 16.38 9.79
N ASN A 238 8.89 17.37 10.48
CA ASN A 238 9.61 18.52 11.00
C ASN A 238 9.87 18.29 12.49
N PRO A 239 11.14 18.21 12.92
CA PRO A 239 11.44 18.06 14.33
C PRO A 239 11.05 19.34 15.08
N GLY A 240 10.34 19.18 16.19
CA GLY A 240 10.02 20.26 17.11
C GLY A 240 11.22 20.70 17.95
N ALA A 241 10.94 21.16 19.16
CA ALA A 241 11.92 21.59 20.14
C ALA A 241 13.01 20.51 20.37
N PRO A 242 14.30 20.90 20.41
CA PRO A 242 15.38 19.96 20.68
C PRO A 242 15.14 19.19 21.98
N VAL A 243 15.48 17.90 22.01
CA VAL A 243 15.35 16.98 23.16
C VAL A 243 13.92 16.52 23.45
N THR A 244 12.93 17.39 23.47
CA THR A 244 11.55 17.02 23.82
C THR A 244 10.72 16.56 22.63
N GLY A 245 11.00 17.12 21.44
CA GLY A 245 10.17 16.93 20.24
C GLY A 245 8.88 17.77 20.25
N ASP A 246 8.68 18.63 21.24
CA ASP A 246 7.48 19.46 21.37
C ASP A 246 7.34 20.44 20.19
N GLY A 247 6.16 20.52 19.58
CA GLY A 247 5.92 21.22 18.32
C GLY A 247 6.45 20.49 17.07
N ALA A 248 6.73 19.19 17.16
CA ALA A 248 7.03 18.38 15.98
C ALA A 248 5.78 18.24 15.11
N SER A 249 5.93 18.23 13.79
CA SER A 249 4.79 18.16 12.88
C SER A 249 5.06 17.31 11.65
N PHE A 250 3.97 16.85 11.02
CA PHE A 250 4.02 16.30 9.66
C PHE A 250 3.37 17.30 8.69
N THR A 251 4.12 17.69 7.67
CA THR A 251 3.63 18.62 6.63
C THR A 251 3.71 17.98 5.26
N VAL A 252 2.74 18.26 4.40
CA VAL A 252 2.73 17.85 3.00
C VAL A 252 2.97 19.08 2.13
N ASP A 253 3.84 18.95 1.11
CA ASP A 253 4.02 20.00 0.12
C ASP A 253 2.84 19.99 -0.87
N PRO A 254 1.97 21.02 -0.85
CA PRO A 254 0.81 21.07 -1.75
C PRO A 254 1.22 21.17 -3.22
N LEU A 255 2.38 21.75 -3.55
CA LEU A 255 2.82 21.80 -4.95
C LEU A 255 3.14 20.42 -5.52
N LYS A 256 3.40 19.46 -4.63
CA LYS A 256 3.78 18.11 -5.00
C LYS A 256 2.60 17.15 -4.89
N TYR A 257 1.80 17.23 -3.83
CA TYR A 257 0.78 16.22 -3.53
C TYR A 257 -0.66 16.71 -3.58
N ASP A 258 -0.96 17.99 -3.86
CA ASP A 258 -2.35 18.47 -3.93
C ASP A 258 -3.21 17.57 -4.86
N PRO A 259 -4.38 17.08 -4.40
CA PRO A 259 -5.10 17.41 -3.16
C PRO A 259 -4.86 16.48 -1.96
N LEU A 260 -3.85 15.61 -2.01
CA LEU A 260 -3.55 14.63 -0.96
C LEU A 260 -2.93 15.28 0.29
N GLY A 261 -3.37 14.82 1.46
CA GLY A 261 -2.83 15.14 2.77
C GLY A 261 -2.26 13.92 3.52
N PRO A 262 -1.83 14.09 4.78
CA PRO A 262 -1.42 12.97 5.62
C PRO A 262 -2.52 11.91 5.76
N GLY A 263 -2.16 10.64 5.60
CA GLY A 263 -3.07 9.49 5.60
C GLY A 263 -3.70 9.18 4.24
N ASP A 264 -3.56 10.04 3.23
CA ASP A 264 -4.13 9.75 1.90
C ASP A 264 -3.29 8.74 1.12
N GLU A 265 -3.99 7.91 0.35
CA GLU A 265 -3.38 6.96 -0.58
C GLU A 265 -2.87 7.67 -1.84
N ILE A 266 -1.58 7.51 -2.14
CA ILE A 266 -0.94 8.04 -3.35
C ILE A 266 -1.28 7.12 -4.53
N TRP A 267 -1.02 5.83 -4.35
CA TRP A 267 -1.32 4.77 -5.31
C TRP A 267 -1.44 3.42 -4.61
N ALA A 268 -1.99 2.44 -5.32
CA ALA A 268 -2.03 1.05 -4.93
C ALA A 268 -1.55 0.15 -6.07
N TYR A 269 -1.06 -1.05 -5.74
CA TYR A 269 -0.61 -2.04 -6.70
C TYR A 269 -1.24 -3.41 -6.45
N ILE A 270 -1.81 -3.99 -7.50
CA ILE A 270 -2.36 -5.34 -7.51
C ILE A 270 -1.40 -6.26 -8.28
N PRO A 271 -0.79 -7.26 -7.62
CA PRO A 271 -0.01 -8.28 -8.28
C PRO A 271 -0.82 -9.07 -9.31
N GLN A 272 -0.20 -9.43 -10.43
CA GLN A 272 -0.84 -10.17 -11.52
C GLN A 272 -1.47 -11.47 -11.04
N SER A 273 -0.76 -12.23 -10.18
CA SER A 273 -1.26 -13.51 -9.70
C SER A 273 -2.48 -13.42 -8.78
N LEU A 274 -2.80 -12.22 -8.28
CA LEU A 274 -4.03 -11.97 -7.52
C LEU A 274 -5.21 -11.51 -8.39
N LEU A 275 -5.00 -11.11 -9.64
CA LEU A 275 -6.09 -10.66 -10.53
C LEU A 275 -7.24 -11.68 -10.62
N PRO A 276 -7.01 -13.00 -10.76
CA PRO A 276 -8.09 -13.98 -10.82
C PRO A 276 -8.85 -14.14 -9.49
N HIS A 277 -8.23 -13.75 -8.37
CA HIS A 277 -8.78 -13.92 -7.03
C HIS A 277 -9.73 -12.79 -6.63
N LEU A 278 -9.57 -11.60 -7.24
CA LEU A 278 -10.30 -10.38 -6.85
C LEU A 278 -11.82 -10.53 -6.87
N LYS A 279 -12.36 -11.40 -7.73
CA LYS A 279 -13.79 -11.68 -7.81
C LYS A 279 -14.40 -12.10 -6.47
N TRP A 280 -13.65 -12.79 -5.62
CA TRP A 280 -14.11 -13.22 -4.30
C TRP A 280 -14.29 -12.05 -3.34
N LEU A 281 -13.53 -10.96 -3.49
CA LEU A 281 -13.71 -9.77 -2.65
C LEU A 281 -15.10 -9.15 -2.82
N ALA A 282 -15.66 -9.23 -4.04
CA ALA A 282 -16.97 -8.72 -4.41
C ALA A 282 -18.13 -9.70 -4.07
N ASP A 283 -17.83 -10.96 -3.73
CA ASP A 283 -18.84 -11.97 -3.41
C ASP A 283 -19.53 -11.65 -2.06
N PRO A 284 -20.87 -11.58 -2.00
CA PRO A 284 -21.62 -11.38 -0.75
C PRO A 284 -21.25 -12.34 0.37
N SER A 285 -20.90 -13.58 0.05
CA SER A 285 -20.54 -14.62 1.03
C SER A 285 -19.15 -14.45 1.64
N TYR A 286 -18.35 -13.47 1.18
CA TYR A 286 -17.02 -13.18 1.71
C TYR A 286 -17.03 -12.90 3.22
N ILE A 287 -18.12 -12.35 3.76
CA ILE A 287 -18.27 -12.06 5.19
C ILE A 287 -18.61 -13.31 6.03
N ASP A 288 -19.08 -14.39 5.39
CA ASP A 288 -19.62 -15.60 6.04
C ASP A 288 -18.60 -16.75 6.10
N GLY A 289 -17.31 -16.40 6.24
CA GLY A 289 -16.22 -17.36 6.37
C GLY A 289 -15.42 -17.64 5.09
N ASN A 290 -15.76 -16.99 3.97
CA ASN A 290 -15.02 -17.06 2.70
C ASN A 290 -13.96 -15.94 2.56
N HIS A 291 -13.51 -15.36 3.68
CA HIS A 291 -12.40 -14.40 3.68
C HIS A 291 -11.11 -15.08 3.20
N VAL A 292 -10.37 -14.41 2.33
CA VAL A 292 -9.11 -14.92 1.79
C VAL A 292 -7.99 -13.91 2.01
N TYR A 293 -6.78 -14.44 2.10
CA TYR A 293 -5.57 -13.62 2.14
C TYR A 293 -5.23 -13.11 0.73
N TYR A 294 -4.77 -11.87 0.64
CA TYR A 294 -4.26 -11.28 -0.60
C TYR A 294 -2.80 -10.84 -0.45
N VAL A 295 -2.52 -9.54 -0.42
CA VAL A 295 -1.16 -9.01 -0.22
C VAL A 295 -0.95 -8.84 1.28
N ASP A 296 -0.19 -9.75 1.88
CA ASP A 296 -0.06 -9.80 3.34
C ASP A 296 1.40 -9.89 3.84
N LEU A 297 2.38 -9.97 2.93
CA LEU A 297 3.79 -9.94 3.34
C LEU A 297 4.20 -8.51 3.69
N LYS A 298 4.88 -8.35 4.83
CA LYS A 298 5.58 -7.10 5.16
C LYS A 298 6.47 -6.67 3.98
N PRO A 299 6.34 -5.44 3.46
CA PRO A 299 7.22 -4.96 2.41
C PRO A 299 8.68 -4.87 2.88
N ARG A 300 9.61 -5.37 2.07
CA ARG A 300 11.05 -5.20 2.28
C ARG A 300 11.56 -4.04 1.44
N ILE A 301 11.97 -2.96 2.10
CA ILE A 301 12.53 -1.77 1.44
C ILE A 301 14.04 -1.69 1.69
N PHE A 302 14.80 -1.31 0.66
CA PHE A 302 16.26 -1.15 0.69
C PHE A 302 16.72 -0.23 -0.45
N ASP A 303 17.90 0.37 -0.30
CA ASP A 303 18.55 1.09 -1.39
C ASP A 303 19.54 0.18 -2.13
N ALA A 304 19.51 0.25 -3.47
CA ALA A 304 20.40 -0.54 -4.31
C ALA A 304 20.79 0.24 -5.58
N ARG A 305 22.01 -0.02 -6.06
CA ARG A 305 22.55 0.57 -7.29
C ARG A 305 22.25 -0.31 -8.49
N ILE A 306 20.98 -0.37 -8.89
CA ILE A 306 20.50 -1.32 -9.92
C ILE A 306 20.57 -0.78 -11.35
N TYR A 307 20.75 0.53 -11.54
CA TYR A 307 20.80 1.13 -12.88
C TYR A 307 22.22 1.54 -13.32
N GLU A 308 23.25 1.12 -12.60
CA GLU A 308 24.62 1.32 -13.05
C GLU A 308 24.84 0.63 -14.39
N GLY A 309 25.24 1.40 -15.41
CA GLY A 309 25.45 0.87 -16.76
C GLY A 309 24.17 0.60 -17.54
N ALA A 310 22.98 1.02 -17.08
CA ALA A 310 21.72 0.78 -17.77
C ALA A 310 21.59 1.46 -19.15
N THR A 311 22.55 2.30 -19.54
CA THR A 311 22.69 2.80 -20.91
C THR A 311 23.17 1.75 -21.90
N ASP A 312 23.81 0.67 -21.43
CA ASP A 312 24.20 -0.47 -22.26
C ASP A 312 22.96 -1.33 -22.56
N SER A 313 22.78 -1.69 -23.83
CA SER A 313 21.72 -2.60 -24.29
C SER A 313 21.77 -3.99 -23.67
N ALA A 314 22.90 -4.42 -23.12
CA ALA A 314 23.03 -5.71 -22.42
C ALA A 314 22.51 -5.66 -20.97
N HIS A 315 22.27 -4.47 -20.41
CA HIS A 315 21.82 -4.33 -19.04
C HIS A 315 20.35 -4.80 -18.89
N PRO A 316 19.99 -5.62 -17.88
CA PRO A 316 18.63 -6.14 -17.73
C PRO A 316 17.54 -5.08 -17.59
N LEU A 317 17.89 -3.90 -17.05
CA LEU A 317 16.99 -2.75 -16.91
C LEU A 317 17.17 -1.69 -18.01
N HIS A 318 17.80 -2.04 -19.14
CA HIS A 318 18.05 -1.10 -20.24
C HIS A 318 16.77 -0.46 -20.75
N ASP A 319 15.74 -1.27 -21.05
CA ASP A 319 14.49 -0.78 -21.62
C ASP A 319 13.72 0.11 -20.63
N ILE A 320 13.73 -0.25 -19.34
CA ILE A 320 13.17 0.59 -18.29
C ILE A 320 13.90 1.94 -18.26
N TRP A 321 15.23 1.92 -18.23
CA TRP A 321 16.05 3.14 -18.15
C TRP A 321 15.95 4.04 -19.40
N THR A 322 15.86 3.45 -20.59
CA THR A 322 15.94 4.20 -21.85
C THR A 322 14.57 4.55 -22.44
N SER A 323 13.59 3.66 -22.26
CA SER A 323 12.28 3.76 -22.92
C SER A 323 11.15 4.14 -21.97
N GLN A 324 11.27 3.82 -20.68
CA GLN A 324 10.21 4.09 -19.69
C GLN A 324 10.51 5.29 -18.79
N MET A 325 11.78 5.61 -18.56
CA MET A 325 12.19 6.75 -17.73
C MET A 325 12.42 8.04 -18.52
N ASN A 326 11.82 9.13 -18.04
CA ASN A 326 12.12 10.47 -18.53
C ASN A 326 13.45 11.00 -17.93
N ALA A 327 13.83 12.25 -18.24
CA ALA A 327 15.08 12.84 -17.74
C ALA A 327 15.05 13.11 -16.21
N THR A 328 13.89 13.47 -15.67
CA THR A 328 13.68 13.68 -14.23
C THR A 328 13.84 12.37 -13.48
N ASP A 329 13.22 11.29 -13.95
CA ASP A 329 13.29 9.96 -13.33
C ASP A 329 14.73 9.47 -13.19
N ARG A 330 15.53 9.65 -14.24
CA ARG A 330 16.95 9.28 -14.25
C ARG A 330 17.79 10.16 -13.33
N THR A 331 17.43 11.44 -13.18
CA THR A 331 18.11 12.37 -12.27
C THR A 331 17.86 12.00 -10.81
N LEU A 332 16.64 11.55 -10.48
CA LEU A 332 16.30 11.03 -9.15
C LEU A 332 17.09 9.77 -8.80
N ARG A 333 17.56 9.01 -9.79
CA ARG A 333 18.35 7.78 -9.62
C ARG A 333 19.85 8.04 -9.80
N ALA A 334 20.35 9.04 -9.07
CA ALA A 334 21.73 9.51 -9.17
C ALA A 334 22.75 8.35 -9.10
N ASN A 335 23.65 8.29 -10.09
CA ASN A 335 24.65 7.22 -10.25
C ASN A 335 24.07 5.79 -10.37
N GLY A 336 22.76 5.67 -10.64
CA GLY A 336 22.05 4.40 -10.76
C GLY A 336 21.51 3.84 -9.44
N TRP A 337 21.54 4.63 -8.36
CA TRP A 337 20.92 4.28 -7.07
C TRP A 337 19.40 4.46 -7.10
N SER A 338 18.69 3.58 -6.40
CA SER A 338 17.25 3.61 -6.23
C SER A 338 16.82 3.02 -4.90
N THR A 339 15.69 3.45 -4.37
CA THR A 339 14.98 2.79 -3.26
C THR A 339 14.01 1.76 -3.85
N VAL A 340 14.19 0.49 -3.52
CA VAL A 340 13.39 -0.63 -4.03
C VAL A 340 12.54 -1.23 -2.92
N LEU A 341 11.28 -1.52 -3.23
CA LEU A 341 10.35 -2.27 -2.41
C LEU A 341 10.17 -3.66 -3.02
N VAL A 342 10.30 -4.71 -2.20
CA VAL A 342 9.91 -6.08 -2.54
C VAL A 342 8.74 -6.49 -1.66
N GLY A 343 7.65 -6.91 -2.30
CA GLY A 343 6.43 -7.39 -1.65
C GLY A 343 6.11 -8.83 -1.99
N GLY A 344 5.11 -9.37 -1.32
CA GLY A 344 4.61 -10.73 -1.53
C GLY A 344 3.24 -10.93 -0.90
N MET A 345 2.63 -12.07 -1.18
CA MET A 345 1.24 -12.37 -0.80
C MET A 345 1.14 -13.19 0.48
N ARG A 346 2.24 -13.77 0.92
CA ARG A 346 2.28 -14.65 2.08
C ARG A 346 1.33 -15.84 1.90
N PHE A 347 0.15 -15.83 2.51
CA PHE A 347 -0.88 -16.86 2.34
C PHE A 347 -1.88 -16.57 1.21
N GLY A 348 -1.82 -15.39 0.61
CA GLY A 348 -2.56 -15.09 -0.61
C GLY A 348 -1.91 -15.69 -1.85
N GLY A 349 -2.62 -15.59 -2.98
CA GLY A 349 -2.17 -16.15 -4.27
C GLY A 349 -2.17 -17.67 -4.25
N GLY A 350 -3.27 -18.28 -3.82
CA GLY A 350 -3.47 -19.72 -3.97
C GLY A 350 -3.35 -20.14 -5.44
N SER A 351 -3.03 -21.40 -5.70
CA SER A 351 -3.01 -21.88 -7.09
C SER A 351 -4.41 -21.79 -7.70
N ILE A 352 -4.51 -21.08 -8.83
CA ILE A 352 -5.72 -20.98 -9.63
C ILE A 352 -5.35 -21.12 -11.11
N THR A 353 -6.07 -21.98 -11.83
CA THR A 353 -5.91 -22.14 -13.27
C THR A 353 -6.97 -21.34 -13.98
N VAL A 354 -6.55 -20.48 -14.89
CA VAL A 354 -7.43 -19.64 -15.71
C VAL A 354 -7.29 -20.07 -17.15
N THR A 355 -8.42 -20.34 -17.78
CA THR A 355 -8.50 -20.70 -19.19
C THR A 355 -8.91 -19.46 -19.99
N ALA A 356 -8.00 -18.92 -20.80
CA ALA A 356 -8.26 -17.74 -21.59
C ALA A 356 -7.44 -17.71 -22.88
N ASP A 357 -7.78 -16.79 -23.78
CA ASP A 357 -6.94 -16.49 -24.93
C ASP A 357 -5.76 -15.60 -24.51
N TRP A 358 -4.58 -16.21 -24.38
CA TRP A 358 -3.35 -15.54 -23.98
C TRP A 358 -2.55 -14.98 -25.15
N ASP A 359 -2.80 -15.47 -26.38
CA ASP A 359 -2.07 -15.07 -27.59
C ASP A 359 -2.98 -14.28 -28.53
N THR A 360 -2.75 -12.97 -28.64
CA THR A 360 -3.51 -12.12 -29.58
C THR A 360 -3.28 -12.47 -31.05
N ALA A 361 -2.30 -13.33 -31.38
CA ALA A 361 -1.97 -13.73 -32.74
C ALA A 361 -2.72 -14.98 -33.23
N THR A 362 -3.10 -15.91 -32.33
CA THR A 362 -3.76 -17.17 -32.69
C THR A 362 -4.94 -17.44 -31.77
N ALA A 363 -6.16 -17.44 -32.32
CA ALA A 363 -7.36 -17.73 -31.53
C ALA A 363 -7.27 -19.15 -30.92
N GLY A 364 -7.16 -19.20 -29.59
CA GLY A 364 -7.11 -20.44 -28.84
C GLY A 364 -7.09 -20.16 -27.34
N ASN A 365 -7.97 -20.83 -26.59
CA ASN A 365 -7.92 -20.78 -25.13
C ASN A 365 -6.82 -21.73 -24.64
N GLU A 366 -5.95 -21.24 -23.78
CA GLU A 366 -4.95 -22.05 -23.08
C GLU A 366 -5.11 -21.88 -21.57
N ASP A 367 -4.66 -22.88 -20.82
CA ASP A 367 -4.67 -22.86 -19.38
C ASP A 367 -3.39 -22.19 -18.87
N ARG A 368 -3.54 -21.24 -17.96
CA ARG A 368 -2.43 -20.64 -17.22
C ARG A 368 -2.67 -20.76 -15.73
N GLU A 369 -1.67 -21.29 -15.03
CA GLU A 369 -1.67 -21.36 -13.59
C GLU A 369 -1.09 -20.07 -12.98
N PHE A 370 -1.86 -19.44 -12.10
CA PHE A 370 -1.41 -18.33 -11.25
C PHE A 370 -1.16 -18.85 -9.85
N THR A 371 -0.03 -18.46 -9.26
CA THR A 371 0.40 -18.87 -7.92
C THR A 371 1.04 -17.68 -7.21
N GLY A 372 1.24 -17.79 -5.90
CA GLY A 372 1.92 -16.78 -5.10
C GLY A 372 3.23 -16.34 -5.76
N SER A 373 3.47 -15.04 -5.76
CA SER A 373 4.65 -14.43 -6.39
C SER A 373 5.28 -13.39 -5.47
N TYR A 374 6.53 -13.04 -5.76
CA TYR A 374 7.16 -11.84 -5.25
C TYR A 374 7.16 -10.78 -6.34
N PHE A 375 7.06 -9.51 -5.95
CA PHE A 375 7.15 -8.40 -6.89
C PHE A 375 8.11 -7.34 -6.35
N ALA A 376 8.72 -6.60 -7.26
CA ALA A 376 9.61 -5.50 -6.94
C ALA A 376 9.22 -4.22 -7.67
N ILE A 377 9.21 -3.12 -6.93
CA ILE A 377 8.86 -1.79 -7.41
C ILE A 377 9.95 -0.82 -6.94
N ASP A 378 10.49 -0.06 -7.86
CA ASP A 378 11.33 1.09 -7.55
C ASP A 378 10.42 2.26 -7.13
N ILE A 379 10.54 2.62 -5.86
CA ILE A 379 9.78 3.66 -5.16
C ILE A 379 10.64 4.88 -4.85
N THR A 380 11.68 5.10 -5.65
CA THR A 380 12.60 6.24 -5.46
C THR A 380 11.85 7.57 -5.53
N ASP A 381 10.93 7.69 -6.49
CA ASP A 381 9.93 8.73 -6.52
C ASP A 381 8.60 8.15 -5.99
N PRO A 382 8.10 8.60 -4.82
CA PRO A 382 6.91 8.02 -4.23
C PRO A 382 5.63 8.24 -5.06
N GLN A 383 5.60 9.21 -5.98
CA GLN A 383 4.44 9.48 -6.83
C GLN A 383 4.46 8.70 -8.14
N ASN A 384 5.65 8.40 -8.63
CA ASN A 384 5.88 7.77 -9.93
C ASN A 384 6.62 6.44 -9.72
N PRO A 385 5.92 5.40 -9.22
CA PRO A 385 6.52 4.09 -9.02
C PRO A 385 6.93 3.48 -10.36
N ILE A 386 8.07 2.81 -10.39
CA ILE A 386 8.55 2.07 -11.56
C ILE A 386 8.54 0.59 -11.23
N PHE A 387 7.68 -0.15 -11.90
CA PHE A 387 7.62 -1.60 -11.74
C PHE A 387 8.88 -2.26 -12.32
N LEU A 388 9.51 -3.13 -11.54
CA LEU A 388 10.72 -3.83 -11.96
C LEU A 388 10.40 -5.23 -12.48
N TRP A 389 9.70 -6.02 -11.67
CA TRP A 389 9.33 -7.39 -12.01
C TRP A 389 8.31 -7.96 -11.03
N GLU A 390 7.59 -8.97 -11.47
CA GLU A 390 6.85 -9.92 -10.64
C GLU A 390 7.28 -11.32 -11.07
N GLN A 391 7.52 -12.19 -10.11
CA GLN A 391 8.02 -13.53 -10.39
C GLN A 391 7.46 -14.56 -9.42
N SER A 392 6.91 -15.63 -10.00
CA SER A 392 6.68 -16.90 -9.32
C SER A 392 7.78 -17.89 -9.73
N TYR A 393 8.05 -18.88 -8.88
CA TYR A 393 9.07 -19.91 -9.11
C TYR A 393 8.43 -21.29 -9.02
N ASN A 394 8.98 -22.25 -9.78
CA ASN A 394 8.51 -23.63 -9.68
C ASN A 394 8.72 -24.16 -8.26
N GLY A 395 7.64 -24.65 -7.64
CA GLY A 395 7.65 -25.14 -6.26
C GLY A 395 7.72 -24.06 -5.18
N LEU A 396 7.49 -22.78 -5.53
CA LEU A 396 7.51 -21.66 -4.56
C LEU A 396 6.46 -21.83 -3.45
N GLY A 397 5.26 -22.32 -3.82
CA GLY A 397 4.12 -22.37 -2.91
C GLY A 397 3.74 -20.98 -2.40
N TYR A 398 3.39 -20.89 -1.12
CA TYR A 398 3.07 -19.63 -0.45
C TYR A 398 4.31 -18.80 -0.13
N THR A 399 4.29 -17.51 -0.42
CA THR A 399 5.41 -16.55 -0.25
C THR A 399 5.58 -16.10 1.22
N THR A 400 5.65 -17.07 2.13
CA THR A 400 5.76 -16.86 3.58
C THR A 400 7.14 -16.39 4.04
N SER A 401 8.16 -16.54 3.19
CA SER A 401 9.53 -16.15 3.50
C SER A 401 9.71 -14.65 3.32
N PHE A 402 10.34 -13.99 4.30
CA PHE A 402 10.71 -12.59 4.19
C PHE A 402 12.00 -12.45 3.36
N PRO A 403 12.03 -11.66 2.28
CA PRO A 403 13.17 -11.59 1.38
C PRO A 403 14.38 -10.92 2.04
N ALA A 404 15.56 -11.48 1.78
CA ALA A 404 16.85 -10.89 2.14
C ALA A 404 17.55 -10.39 0.87
N VAL A 405 18.23 -9.25 0.99
CA VAL A 405 18.92 -8.60 -0.12
C VAL A 405 20.41 -8.67 0.12
N VAL A 406 21.15 -9.16 -0.86
CA VAL A 406 22.59 -9.34 -0.80
C VAL A 406 23.20 -8.89 -2.13
N LYS A 407 24.28 -8.11 -2.06
CA LYS A 407 25.13 -7.88 -3.22
C LYS A 407 25.97 -9.14 -3.45
N VAL A 408 25.74 -9.81 -4.57
CA VAL A 408 26.59 -10.90 -5.05
C VAL A 408 27.73 -10.33 -5.91
N GLU A 409 28.83 -11.07 -6.06
CA GLU A 409 29.95 -10.66 -6.93
C GLU A 409 29.45 -10.27 -8.32
N ASP A 410 30.19 -9.36 -8.98
CA ASP A 410 29.86 -8.89 -10.31
C ASP A 410 29.65 -10.10 -11.22
N ARG A 411 28.41 -10.33 -11.64
CA ARG A 411 28.15 -11.31 -12.68
C ARG A 411 28.88 -10.80 -13.90
N VAL A 412 29.95 -11.47 -14.31
CA VAL A 412 30.57 -11.22 -15.62
C VAL A 412 29.47 -11.53 -16.64
N ILE A 413 28.83 -10.48 -17.16
CA ILE A 413 27.90 -10.59 -18.27
C ILE A 413 28.79 -10.88 -19.49
N THR A 414 29.07 -12.15 -19.72
CA THR A 414 29.81 -12.64 -20.90
C THR A 414 28.92 -12.71 -22.11
#